data_AF-A0A6J1ERU0-F1
#
_entry.id   AF-A0A6J1ERU0-F1
#
_cell.length_a   1.000
_cell.length_b   1.000
_cell.length_c   1.000
_cell.angle_alpha   90.00
_cell.angle_beta   90.00
_cell.angle_gamma   90.00
#
_symmetry.space_group_name_H-M   'P 1'
#
loop_
_entity.id
_entity.type
_entity.pdbx_description
1 polymer ?
#
loop_
_entity_poly.entity_id
_entity_poly.type
_entity_poly.pdbx_seq_one_letter_code
_entity_poly.pdbx_strand_id
1 'polypeptide(L)'
;MDLKGGDKERMAMEGVASIALLPCGSVSGHFIQLPHFVCYGLHGTELECERECSRGEDYRLIKLTITNYNNKQERTVVVERRGHDAARFRSIVHAHGWEEDVVKMVEKKHGKNDIMISFECQTLKSEQAAEDHIRQFIPKLVGQDAVVNVGPMSIRGLDFEAEEQPGE
;
A
#
# COMPACT_ATOMS: atom_id res chain seq x y z
N MET A 1 -18.07 -36.30 -13.78
CA MET A 1 -17.49 -34.99 -14.11
C MET A 1 -18.06 -34.02 -13.11
N ASP A 2 -17.51 -33.94 -11.91
CA ASP A 2 -17.99 -33.00 -10.89
C ASP A 2 -16.81 -32.65 -9.98
N LEU A 3 -16.14 -31.55 -10.30
CA LEU A 3 -15.24 -30.86 -9.37
C LEU A 3 -16.02 -29.66 -8.83
N LYS A 4 -16.74 -29.88 -7.72
CA LYS A 4 -17.14 -28.81 -6.80
C LYS A 4 -15.99 -28.60 -5.81
N GLY A 5 -15.12 -27.64 -6.09
CA GLY A 5 -14.32 -26.91 -5.08
C GLY A 5 -14.76 -25.45 -5.17
N GLY A 6 -15.18 -24.76 -4.11
CA GLY A 6 -14.49 -24.70 -2.83
C GLY A 6 -13.30 -23.75 -3.00
N ASP A 7 -13.44 -22.52 -2.52
CA ASP A 7 -12.41 -21.47 -2.47
C ASP A 7 -11.82 -21.02 -3.80
N LYS A 8 -12.48 -20.04 -4.44
CA LYS A 8 -11.72 -18.94 -5.04
C LYS A 8 -11.09 -18.16 -3.91
N GLU A 9 -9.99 -18.69 -3.38
CA GLU A 9 -8.93 -17.92 -2.75
C GLU A 9 -8.79 -16.62 -3.56
N ARG A 10 -9.20 -15.47 -2.97
CA ARG A 10 -9.22 -14.16 -3.66
C ARG A 10 -7.87 -13.97 -4.35
N MET A 11 -7.83 -14.14 -5.67
CA MET A 11 -6.57 -14.26 -6.41
C MET A 11 -5.71 -13.04 -6.14
N ALA A 12 -4.45 -13.28 -5.77
CA ALA A 12 -3.48 -12.22 -5.55
C ALA A 12 -3.33 -11.40 -6.84
N MET A 13 -3.52 -10.09 -6.73
CA MET A 13 -3.13 -9.16 -7.78
C MET A 13 -1.63 -8.96 -7.69
N GLU A 14 -0.93 -9.45 -8.71
CA GLU A 14 0.51 -9.27 -8.85
C GLU A 14 0.79 -8.18 -9.90
N GLY A 15 1.84 -7.40 -9.70
CA GLY A 15 2.18 -6.34 -10.63
C GLY A 15 3.36 -5.49 -10.19
N VAL A 16 3.45 -4.29 -10.75
CA VAL A 16 4.53 -3.34 -10.48
C VAL A 16 3.94 -2.07 -9.90
N ALA A 17 4.51 -1.59 -8.81
CA ALA A 17 4.18 -0.30 -8.24
C ALA A 17 5.30 0.73 -8.45
N SER A 18 4.91 1.97 -8.66
CA SER A 18 5.78 3.15 -8.61
C SER A 18 5.21 4.13 -7.59
N ILE A 19 6.00 4.45 -6.57
CA ILE A 19 5.54 5.11 -5.35
C ILE A 19 6.50 6.26 -5.02
N ALA A 20 6.01 7.49 -5.14
CA ALA A 20 6.66 8.68 -4.62
C ALA A 20 6.48 8.73 -3.10
N LEU A 21 7.58 8.86 -2.38
CA LEU A 21 7.63 9.09 -0.94
C LEU A 21 8.04 10.55 -0.72
N LEU A 22 7.14 11.31 -0.10
CA LEU A 22 7.33 12.72 0.22
C LEU A 22 8.12 12.87 1.53
N PRO A 23 8.85 13.99 1.72
CA PRO A 23 9.57 14.27 2.97
C PRO A 23 8.68 14.25 4.22
N CYS A 24 7.39 14.55 4.07
CA CYS A 24 6.40 14.49 5.15
C CYS A 24 5.94 13.06 5.50
N GLY A 25 6.55 12.01 4.93
CA GLY A 25 6.19 10.61 5.16
C GLY A 25 4.98 10.12 4.35
N SER A 26 4.26 11.03 3.67
CA SER A 26 3.14 10.66 2.80
C SER A 26 3.63 10.01 1.51
N VAL A 27 2.80 9.11 0.96
CA VAL A 27 3.12 8.37 -0.26
C VAL A 27 2.05 8.55 -1.31
N SER A 28 2.44 8.56 -2.57
CA SER A 28 1.53 8.64 -3.71
C SER A 28 2.12 7.89 -4.88
N GLY A 29 1.29 7.15 -5.61
CA GLY A 29 1.81 6.30 -6.66
C GLY A 29 0.75 5.56 -7.43
N HIS A 30 1.22 4.59 -8.19
CA HIS A 30 0.40 3.73 -9.03
C HIS A 30 0.83 2.28 -8.87
N PHE A 31 -0.14 1.38 -8.89
CA PHE A 31 0.06 -0.05 -9.03
C PHE A 31 -0.54 -0.51 -10.35
N ILE A 32 0.27 -1.13 -11.20
CA ILE A 32 -0.16 -1.71 -12.47
C ILE A 32 -0.22 -3.23 -12.29
N GLN A 33 -1.44 -3.76 -12.23
CA GLN A 33 -1.69 -5.18 -12.15
C GLN A 33 -1.33 -5.87 -13.48
N LEU A 34 -0.59 -6.96 -13.41
CA LEU A 34 -0.26 -7.81 -14.55
C LEU A 34 -1.07 -9.13 -14.50
N PRO A 35 -1.35 -9.76 -15.64
CA PRO A 35 -1.08 -9.28 -17.01
C PRO A 35 -2.17 -8.33 -17.56
N HIS A 36 -3.16 -7.95 -16.74
CA HIS A 36 -4.34 -7.22 -17.21
C HIS A 36 -4.12 -5.71 -17.42
N PHE A 37 -2.96 -5.18 -17.03
CA PHE A 37 -2.57 -3.77 -17.13
C PHE A 37 -3.59 -2.79 -16.51
N VAL A 38 -4.30 -3.23 -15.47
CA VAL A 38 -5.21 -2.36 -14.71
C VAL A 38 -4.39 -1.48 -13.78
N CYS A 39 -4.62 -0.17 -13.85
CA CYS A 39 -3.93 0.82 -13.02
C CYS A 39 -4.78 1.22 -11.81
N TYR A 40 -4.19 1.08 -10.62
CA TYR A 40 -4.75 1.51 -9.36
C TYR A 40 -3.93 2.68 -8.81
N GLY A 41 -4.63 3.67 -8.26
CA GLY A 41 -4.01 4.75 -7.50
C GLY A 41 -3.61 4.27 -6.12
N LEU A 42 -2.44 4.71 -5.65
CA LEU A 42 -1.97 4.50 -4.29
C LEU A 42 -1.81 5.86 -3.63
N HIS A 43 -2.44 6.07 -2.48
CA HIS A 43 -2.27 7.26 -1.67
C HIS A 43 -2.15 6.87 -0.21
N GLY A 44 -1.09 7.29 0.48
CA GLY A 44 -0.86 6.93 1.86
C GLY A 44 -0.46 8.11 2.72
N THR A 45 -0.97 8.13 3.94
CA THR A 45 -0.64 9.12 4.97
C THR A 45 -0.05 8.41 6.18
N GLU A 46 0.96 9.01 6.78
CA GLU A 46 1.55 8.48 8.01
C GLU A 46 0.54 8.59 9.16
N LEU A 47 0.37 7.49 9.91
CA LEU A 47 -0.38 7.48 11.14
C LEU A 47 0.55 7.81 12.30
N GLU A 48 0.18 8.82 13.09
CA GLU A 48 0.85 9.14 14.33
C GLU A 48 0.74 7.95 15.29
N CYS A 49 1.89 7.34 15.60
CA CYS A 49 1.99 6.36 16.68
C CYS A 49 2.32 7.11 17.98
N GLU A 50 1.44 7.05 18.97
CA GLU A 50 1.66 7.63 20.31
C GLU A 50 2.86 7.00 21.06
N ARG A 51 3.41 5.89 20.53
CA ARG A 51 4.61 5.22 21.05
C ARG A 51 5.68 5.19 19.98
N GLU A 52 6.80 5.86 20.26
CA GLU A 52 8.04 5.74 19.50
C GLU A 52 8.48 4.26 19.53
N CYS A 53 8.41 3.56 18.40
CA CYS A 53 8.93 2.20 18.31
C CYS A 53 10.46 2.26 18.33
N SER A 54 11.04 2.11 19.53
CA SER A 54 12.47 2.19 19.82
C SER A 54 13.33 1.06 19.25
N ARG A 55 12.87 0.35 18.20
CA ARG A 55 13.51 -0.88 17.67
C ARG A 55 14.47 -0.66 16.50
N GLY A 56 15.02 0.54 16.34
CA GLY A 56 16.26 0.76 15.57
C GLY A 56 16.14 0.73 14.04
N GLU A 57 14.94 0.57 13.47
CA GLU A 57 14.66 0.87 12.07
C GLU A 57 13.44 1.81 12.00
N ASP A 58 13.40 2.74 11.04
CA ASP A 58 12.33 3.75 10.90
C ASP A 58 11.00 3.12 10.46
N TYR A 59 10.33 2.42 11.37
CA TYR A 59 9.01 1.85 11.18
C TYR A 59 7.97 2.96 11.18
N ARG A 60 7.19 3.05 10.10
CA ARG A 60 6.05 3.97 10.01
C ARG A 60 4.80 3.20 9.66
N LEU A 61 3.68 3.48 10.34
CA LEU A 61 2.37 2.99 9.93
C LEU A 61 1.79 3.95 8.90
N ILE A 62 1.35 3.42 7.77
CA ILE A 62 0.75 4.20 6.70
C ILE A 62 -0.70 3.76 6.53
N LYS A 63 -1.64 4.70 6.59
CA LYS A 63 -3.00 4.49 6.11
C LYS A 63 -3.00 4.63 4.60
N LEU A 64 -2.99 3.49 3.91
CA LEU A 64 -2.93 3.41 2.45
C LEU A 64 -4.33 3.24 1.87
N THR A 65 -4.71 4.18 1.01
CA THR A 65 -5.89 4.14 0.16
C THR A 65 -5.49 3.63 -1.23
N ILE A 66 -6.16 2.57 -1.67
CA ILE A 66 -6.07 2.02 -3.02
C ILE A 66 -7.33 2.43 -3.77
N THR A 67 -7.16 3.17 -4.87
CA THR A 67 -8.25 3.67 -5.70
C THR A 67 -8.28 2.91 -7.03
N ASN A 68 -9.40 2.29 -7.36
CA ASN A 68 -9.63 1.75 -8.70
C ASN A 68 -10.07 2.88 -9.63
N TYR A 69 -9.23 3.23 -10.61
CA TYR A 69 -9.56 4.35 -11.50
C TYR A 69 -10.69 4.09 -12.48
N ASN A 70 -11.03 2.82 -12.73
CA ASN A 70 -12.10 2.45 -13.67
C ASN A 70 -13.48 2.76 -13.10
N ASN A 71 -13.70 2.48 -11.82
CA ASN A 71 -15.00 2.65 -11.15
C ASN A 71 -14.97 3.66 -9.99
N LYS A 72 -13.82 4.28 -9.73
CA LYS A 72 -13.58 5.29 -8.66
C LYS A 72 -13.83 4.76 -7.24
N GLN A 73 -13.93 3.45 -7.04
CA GLN A 73 -14.03 2.88 -5.71
C GLN A 73 -12.68 2.92 -5.00
N GLU A 74 -12.73 3.09 -3.69
CA GLU A 74 -11.56 3.19 -2.83
C GLU A 74 -11.62 2.17 -1.71
N ARG A 75 -10.46 1.60 -1.37
CA ARG A 75 -10.29 0.72 -0.22
C ARG A 75 -9.12 1.20 0.59
N THR A 76 -9.31 1.29 1.91
CA THR A 76 -8.26 1.73 2.83
C THR A 76 -7.77 0.54 3.63
N VAL A 77 -6.45 0.48 3.83
CA VAL A 77 -5.77 -0.54 4.63
C VAL A 77 -4.58 0.10 5.34
N VAL A 78 -4.27 -0.39 6.54
CA VAL A 78 -3.07 0.06 7.25
C VAL A 78 -1.91 -0.89 6.94
N VAL A 79 -0.80 -0.32 6.50
CA VAL A 79 0.43 -1.06 6.16
C VAL A 79 1.60 -0.55 6.99
N GLU A 80 2.55 -1.44 7.25
CA GLU A 80 3.84 -1.08 7.81
C GLU A 80 4.79 -0.70 6.67
N ARG A 81 5.41 0.46 6.78
CA ARG A 81 6.52 0.89 5.93
C ARG A 81 7.84 0.70 6.68
N ARG A 82 8.79 0.03 6.03
CA ARG A 82 10.19 -0.09 6.50
C ARG A 82 11.14 0.62 5.54
N GLY A 83 12.27 1.08 6.08
CA GLY A 83 13.32 1.78 5.33
C GLY A 83 13.02 3.27 5.20
N HIS A 84 14.05 4.11 5.36
CA HIS A 84 13.90 5.56 5.29
C HIS A 84 13.50 6.01 3.87
N ASP A 85 14.35 5.72 2.87
CA ASP A 85 14.11 6.14 1.47
C ASP A 85 13.72 4.97 0.56
N ALA A 86 14.19 3.76 0.87
CA ALA A 86 13.88 2.51 0.16
C ALA A 86 12.68 1.81 0.83
N ALA A 87 11.48 2.30 0.51
CA ALA A 87 10.26 1.84 1.16
C ALA A 87 9.95 0.37 0.83
N ARG A 88 9.70 -0.41 1.88
CA ARG A 88 9.02 -1.71 1.79
C ARG A 88 7.67 -1.58 2.45
N PHE A 89 6.59 -2.03 1.81
CA PHE A 89 5.28 -2.10 2.46
C PHE A 89 4.94 -3.54 2.79
N ARG A 90 4.47 -3.77 4.01
CA ARG A 90 3.97 -5.07 4.45
C ARG A 90 2.68 -4.90 5.23
N SER A 91 1.82 -5.91 5.11
CA SER A 91 0.61 -6.02 5.92
C SER A 91 0.97 -6.20 7.40
N ILE A 92 0.12 -5.69 8.27
CA ILE A 92 0.32 -5.80 9.72
C ILE A 92 0.15 -7.24 10.23
N VAL A 93 -0.48 -8.12 9.45
CA VAL A 93 -0.80 -9.52 9.79
C VAL A 93 0.43 -10.37 10.15
N HIS A 94 1.63 -9.95 9.75
CA HIS A 94 2.90 -10.56 10.18
C HIS A 94 3.97 -9.49 10.46
N ALA A 95 3.60 -8.41 11.14
CA ALA A 95 4.57 -7.40 11.53
C ALA A 95 5.49 -7.96 12.63
N HIS A 96 6.57 -8.64 12.21
CA HIS A 96 7.61 -9.15 13.11
C HIS A 96 8.04 -8.04 14.06
N GLY A 97 7.64 -8.14 15.34
CA GLY A 97 8.10 -7.28 16.41
C GLY A 97 7.12 -6.23 16.95
N TRP A 98 5.87 -6.16 16.46
CA TRP A 98 4.84 -5.36 17.13
C TRP A 98 4.20 -6.17 18.25
N GLU A 99 4.05 -5.55 19.42
CA GLU A 99 3.24 -6.12 20.50
C GLU A 99 1.82 -6.34 19.97
N GLU A 100 1.20 -7.48 20.30
CA GLU A 100 -0.18 -7.78 19.91
C GLU A 100 -1.14 -6.62 20.23
N ASP A 101 -0.83 -5.86 21.26
CA ASP A 101 -1.60 -4.71 21.70
C ASP A 101 -1.62 -3.57 20.67
N VAL A 102 -0.54 -3.35 19.92
CA VAL A 102 -0.54 -2.32 18.85
C VAL A 102 -1.35 -2.78 17.66
N VAL A 103 -1.24 -4.05 17.27
CA VAL A 103 -2.07 -4.63 16.21
C VAL A 103 -3.54 -4.54 16.59
N LYS A 104 -3.90 -4.94 17.82
CA LYS A 104 -5.27 -4.83 18.36
C LYS A 104 -5.75 -3.38 18.42
N MET A 105 -4.89 -2.41 18.76
CA MET A 105 -5.26 -0.99 18.75
C MET A 105 -5.54 -0.47 17.36
N VAL A 106 -4.70 -0.82 16.38
CA VAL A 106 -4.91 -0.45 14.97
C VAL A 106 -6.19 -1.09 14.45
N GLU A 107 -6.42 -2.38 14.71
CA GLU A 107 -7.65 -3.07 14.33
C GLU A 107 -8.89 -2.45 15.00
N LYS A 108 -8.81 -2.05 16.27
CA LYS A 108 -9.90 -1.38 16.98
C LYS A 108 -10.23 0.00 16.41
N LYS A 109 -9.20 0.75 15.96
CA LYS A 109 -9.35 2.13 15.47
C LYS A 109 -9.66 2.20 13.97
N HIS A 110 -9.18 1.24 13.19
CA HIS A 110 -9.22 1.27 11.72
C HIS A 110 -9.91 0.05 11.09
N GLY A 111 -10.37 -0.91 11.89
CA GLY A 111 -11.03 -2.13 11.43
C GLY A 111 -10.05 -3.28 11.17
N LYS A 112 -10.59 -4.51 11.13
CA LYS A 112 -9.83 -5.67 10.66
C LYS A 112 -9.61 -5.56 9.16
N ASN A 113 -8.37 -5.78 8.74
CA ASN A 113 -7.99 -5.71 7.34
C ASN A 113 -7.83 -7.12 6.77
N ASP A 114 -8.78 -7.55 5.95
CA ASP A 114 -8.67 -8.78 5.15
C ASP A 114 -7.80 -8.59 3.90
N ILE A 115 -7.35 -7.36 3.65
CA ILE A 115 -6.49 -6.99 2.53
C ILE A 115 -5.03 -7.16 2.95
N MET A 116 -4.31 -8.02 2.23
CA MET A 116 -2.87 -8.21 2.42
C MET A 116 -2.10 -7.56 1.28
N ILE A 117 -1.15 -6.70 1.61
CA ILE A 117 -0.22 -6.04 0.70
C ILE A 117 1.22 -6.45 1.01
N SER A 118 2.00 -6.62 -0.06
CA SER A 118 3.46 -6.68 -0.05
C SER A 118 4.00 -5.79 -1.16
N PHE A 119 4.98 -4.95 -0.86
CA PHE A 119 5.76 -4.17 -1.82
C PHE A 119 7.23 -4.21 -1.43
N GLU A 120 8.08 -4.48 -2.41
CA GLU A 120 9.53 -4.53 -2.22
C GLU A 120 10.19 -3.61 -3.25
N CYS A 121 10.78 -2.51 -2.79
CA CYS A 121 11.52 -1.61 -3.68
C CYS A 121 12.72 -2.34 -4.30
N GLN A 122 12.81 -2.29 -5.63
CA GLN A 122 13.95 -2.79 -6.39
C GLN A 122 14.75 -1.66 -7.04
N THR A 123 14.10 -0.53 -7.33
CA THR A 123 14.74 0.65 -7.91
C THR A 123 14.31 1.87 -7.12
N LEU A 124 15.28 2.53 -6.48
CA LEU A 124 15.11 3.83 -5.85
C LEU A 124 15.63 4.91 -6.80
N LYS A 125 14.80 5.91 -7.06
CA LYS A 125 15.19 7.13 -7.79
C LYS A 125 15.16 8.29 -6.80
N SER A 126 16.17 9.13 -6.87
CA SER A 126 16.30 10.37 -6.10
C SER A 126 16.64 11.54 -7.02
N GLU A 127 16.55 12.76 -6.50
CA GLU A 127 16.95 13.99 -7.18
C GLU A 127 16.34 14.10 -8.59
N GLN A 128 17.15 14.41 -9.60
CA GLN A 128 16.70 14.60 -10.98
C GLN A 128 15.96 13.37 -11.53
N ALA A 129 16.42 12.15 -11.20
CA ALA A 129 15.79 10.92 -11.70
C ALA A 129 14.39 10.70 -11.08
N ALA A 130 14.20 11.10 -9.83
CA ALA A 130 12.88 11.10 -9.20
C ALA A 130 12.00 12.19 -9.82
N GLU A 131 12.52 13.40 -9.96
CA GLU A 131 11.78 14.55 -10.47
C GLU A 131 11.32 14.34 -11.93
N ASP A 132 12.15 13.76 -12.79
CA ASP A 132 11.78 13.42 -14.16
C ASP A 132 10.67 12.35 -14.19
N HIS A 133 10.74 11.37 -13.29
CA HIS A 133 9.68 10.36 -13.15
C HIS A 133 8.38 10.99 -12.65
N ILE A 134 8.44 11.84 -11.63
CA ILE A 134 7.29 12.54 -11.06
C ILE A 134 6.65 13.43 -12.12
N ARG A 135 7.43 14.19 -12.89
CA ARG A 135 6.92 15.03 -13.98
C ARG A 135 6.12 14.24 -15.01
N GLN A 136 6.57 13.02 -15.32
CA GLN A 136 5.91 12.16 -16.30
C GLN A 136 4.65 11.47 -15.76
N PHE A 137 4.69 10.95 -14.53
CA PHE A 137 3.67 10.02 -14.03
C PHE A 137 2.82 10.56 -12.88
N ILE A 138 3.33 11.53 -12.10
CA ILE A 138 2.64 12.11 -10.94
C ILE A 138 2.85 13.63 -10.91
N PRO A 139 2.44 14.38 -11.96
CA PRO A 139 2.87 15.77 -12.17
C PRO A 139 2.45 16.73 -11.05
N LYS A 140 1.46 16.37 -10.23
CA LYS A 140 1.04 17.16 -9.06
C LYS A 140 2.10 17.23 -7.95
N LEU A 141 3.11 16.36 -7.97
CA LEU A 141 4.16 16.28 -6.96
C LEU A 141 5.51 16.88 -7.39
N VAL A 142 5.56 17.49 -8.57
CA VAL A 142 6.76 18.18 -9.09
C VAL A 142 7.26 19.19 -8.06
N GLY A 143 8.56 19.17 -7.77
CA GLY A 143 9.21 20.07 -6.83
C GLY A 143 8.91 19.83 -5.35
N GLN A 144 8.32 18.68 -4.98
CA GLN A 144 8.05 18.32 -3.58
C GLN A 144 9.17 17.47 -2.94
N ASP A 145 10.34 17.39 -3.59
CA ASP A 145 11.54 16.68 -3.09
C ASP A 145 11.26 15.21 -2.71
N ALA A 146 10.40 14.55 -3.48
CA ALA A 146 10.07 13.15 -3.26
C ALA A 146 11.11 12.21 -3.89
N VAL A 147 11.36 11.08 -3.23
CA VAL A 147 12.05 9.94 -3.84
C VAL A 147 11.03 8.98 -4.44
N VAL A 148 11.39 8.26 -5.51
CA VAL A 148 10.49 7.30 -6.17
C VAL A 148 11.01 5.88 -6.00
N ASN A 149 10.17 5.04 -5.39
CA ASN A 149 10.38 3.62 -5.21
C ASN A 149 9.61 2.84 -6.29
N VAL A 150 10.31 1.99 -7.05
CA VAL A 150 9.71 1.13 -8.06
C VAL A 150 10.03 -0.33 -7.75
N GLY A 151 9.04 -1.21 -7.84
CA GLY A 151 9.23 -2.62 -7.55
C GLY A 151 7.96 -3.46 -7.66
N PRO A 152 8.07 -4.78 -7.48
CA PRO A 152 6.92 -5.68 -7.46
C PRO A 152 6.01 -5.37 -6.28
N MET A 153 4.71 -5.50 -6.52
CA MET A 153 3.67 -5.38 -5.51
C MET A 153 2.66 -6.51 -5.67
N SER A 154 2.25 -7.08 -4.54
CA SER A 154 1.19 -8.10 -4.43
C SER A 154 0.09 -7.57 -3.53
N ILE A 155 -1.17 -7.70 -3.97
CA ILE A 155 -2.35 -7.35 -3.19
C ILE A 155 -3.34 -8.52 -3.19
N ARG A 156 -3.62 -9.09 -2.02
CA ARG A 156 -4.60 -10.15 -1.79
C ARG A 156 -5.77 -9.62 -1.00
N GLY A 157 -6.95 -10.22 -1.18
CA GLY A 157 -8.11 -9.88 -0.38
C GLY A 157 -8.83 -8.58 -0.79
N LEU A 158 -8.28 -7.82 -1.75
CA LEU A 158 -8.89 -6.59 -2.26
C LEU A 158 -10.05 -6.92 -3.18
N ASP A 159 -11.25 -6.56 -2.73
CA ASP A 159 -12.50 -6.72 -3.47
C ASP A 159 -13.24 -5.37 -3.52
N PHE A 160 -13.40 -4.86 -4.74
CA PHE A 160 -14.10 -3.61 -5.01
C PHE A 160 -15.62 -3.84 -5.19
N GLU A 161 -16.05 -5.07 -5.47
CA GLU A 161 -17.46 -5.44 -5.72
C GLU A 161 -18.21 -5.87 -4.46
N ALA A 162 -17.50 -6.16 -3.35
CA ALA A 162 -18.10 -6.65 -2.11
C ALA A 162 -18.98 -5.67 -1.31
N GLU A 163 -19.27 -4.46 -1.81
CA GLU A 163 -20.17 -3.50 -1.15
C GLU A 163 -21.42 -3.20 -1.97
N GLU A 164 -22.31 -4.20 -2.04
CA GLU A 164 -23.77 -3.97 -2.08
C GLU A 164 -24.46 -5.00 -1.17
N GLN A 165 -24.49 -4.73 0.13
CA GLN A 165 -25.65 -5.10 0.94
C GLN A 165 -25.99 -3.89 1.84
N PRO A 166 -26.99 -3.08 1.46
CA PRO A 166 -27.71 -2.29 2.44
C PRO A 166 -28.29 -3.26 3.46
N GLY A 167 -27.97 -3.05 4.73
CA GLY A 167 -28.62 -3.76 5.84
C GLY A 167 -30.13 -3.55 5.81
N GLU A 168 -30.82 -4.60 6.28
CA GLU A 168 -32.27 -4.79 6.48
C GLU A 168 -33.18 -3.55 6.52
#